data_AF-A0A2K0T114-F1
#
_entry.id   AF-A0A2K0T114-F1
#
_cell.length_a   1.000
_cell.length_b   1.000
_cell.length_c   1.000
_cell.angle_alpha   90.00
_cell.angle_beta   90.00
_cell.angle_gamma   90.00
#
_symmetry.space_group_name_H-M   'P 1'
#
loop_
_entity.id
_entity.type
_entity.pdbx_description
1 polymer ?
#
loop_
_entity_poly.entity_id
_entity_poly.type
_entity_poly.pdbx_seq_one_letter_code
_entity_poly.pdbx_strand_id
1 'polypeptide(L)'
;MNLDPTFQGSQLKPGTAAYEQANDIYATSTYGKERNMNPGEILQPTSIEDIQGVVRYANKFGKPIAIRTGGHQYSGASSTGPNGIQLDLELTFRDKNKDLVLIRDTANDKVYIKASVSWSLSEVYDFLLANHVFMPTGQCATVHLGGHVQTGGFGMLARSFGLLGDYIRELHIVDHAGELVTVTKETHPDLFFGLLGGSPGNIGVLTHFTVEVQDDNKYKGSKGLWMAFHYHQDTLKELLDILVEKGEDPNFPRSYDFTVNVVSRETNLLDLFPGTEEDLKEALPDNIHDGKTNFANVFKFKYAVIVVYAQWVNLGIDKFSPDLFNRIKGVKHDLFKFAKETDENASMSYITSMWLFRSRREFPYPYIKRTNTTNSTTLSKTGWSKWFSGRIEEIISNKHNGLWVSSQLQVYGGKASMFANNANNGTAYSWRDATISGTWDLFHQNNYEGAKKWQDENDAGAATYFSKDDRRVLWGSYGDWDMKKVWPHYYDTQTYEKLRQVRKKADPNGVFTANPFCVEAAEKSVCSTL
;
A
#
# COMPACT_ATOMS: atom_id res chain seq x y z
N MET A 1 22.76 30.13 9.88
CA MET A 1 21.91 29.48 10.90
C MET A 1 21.98 28.00 10.61
N ASN A 2 22.69 27.28 11.47
CA ASN A 2 22.95 25.86 11.26
C ASN A 2 22.02 25.07 12.17
N LEU A 3 21.69 23.85 11.74
CA LEU A 3 21.14 22.82 12.59
C LEU A 3 21.98 22.69 13.87
N ASP A 4 21.45 22.06 14.91
CA ASP A 4 22.20 21.75 16.12
C ASP A 4 23.59 21.17 15.76
N PRO A 5 24.72 21.71 16.25
CA PRO A 5 26.06 21.20 15.96
C PRO A 5 26.24 19.70 16.28
N THR A 6 25.33 19.12 17.07
CA THR A 6 25.34 17.69 17.42
C THR A 6 24.67 16.79 16.39
N PHE A 7 24.01 17.31 15.35
CA PHE A 7 23.39 16.49 14.31
C PHE A 7 24.44 15.72 13.52
N GLN A 8 24.35 14.39 13.52
CA GLN A 8 25.32 13.48 12.89
C GLN A 8 24.91 13.11 11.46
N GLY A 9 23.63 13.23 11.15
CA GLY A 9 23.06 12.94 9.83
C GLY A 9 23.52 13.85 8.70
N SER A 10 23.04 13.55 7.50
CA SER A 10 23.31 14.37 6.31
C SER A 10 22.32 15.53 6.21
N GLN A 11 22.84 16.73 5.93
CA GLN A 11 22.05 17.92 5.60
C GLN A 11 22.23 18.26 4.12
N LEU A 12 21.17 18.05 3.34
CA LEU A 12 21.17 18.29 1.90
C LEU A 12 20.41 19.58 1.61
N LYS A 13 21.01 20.43 0.77
CA LYS A 13 20.47 21.75 0.40
C LYS A 13 20.26 21.85 -1.10
N PRO A 14 19.26 22.65 -1.55
CA PRO A 14 19.02 22.91 -2.96
C PRO A 14 20.28 23.31 -3.73
N GLY A 15 20.38 22.87 -4.99
CA GLY A 15 21.50 23.16 -5.88
C GLY A 15 22.67 22.17 -5.80
N THR A 16 22.53 21.07 -5.07
CA THR A 16 23.52 19.98 -5.01
C THR A 16 22.97 18.71 -5.65
N ALA A 17 23.82 17.90 -6.29
CA ALA A 17 23.39 16.64 -6.89
C ALA A 17 22.80 15.65 -5.86
N ALA A 18 23.36 15.62 -4.64
CA ALA A 18 22.84 14.80 -3.55
C ALA A 18 21.42 15.22 -3.13
N TYR A 19 21.14 16.53 -3.08
CA TYR A 19 19.79 17.03 -2.84
C TYR A 19 18.84 16.62 -3.96
N GLU A 20 19.21 16.82 -5.23
CA GLU A 20 18.34 16.46 -6.36
C GLU A 20 17.96 14.97 -6.34
N GLN A 21 18.92 14.10 -5.98
CA GLN A 21 18.68 12.67 -5.83
C GLN A 21 17.74 12.35 -4.67
N ALA A 22 17.99 12.89 -3.47
CA ALA A 22 17.17 12.62 -2.28
C ALA A 22 15.76 13.24 -2.35
N ASN A 23 15.63 14.26 -3.19
CA ASN A 23 14.38 14.97 -3.40
C ASN A 23 13.44 14.23 -4.37
N ASP A 24 13.96 13.34 -5.22
CA ASP A 24 13.16 12.54 -6.15
C ASP A 24 12.04 11.75 -5.43
N ILE A 25 10.86 11.69 -6.06
CA ILE A 25 9.69 10.97 -5.57
C ILE A 25 9.22 10.04 -6.67
N TYR A 26 9.77 8.83 -6.70
CA TYR A 26 9.51 7.88 -7.78
C TYR A 26 8.03 7.54 -7.96
N ALA A 27 7.26 7.63 -6.88
CA ALA A 27 5.90 7.16 -6.84
C ALA A 27 4.88 8.26 -7.00
N THR A 28 5.20 9.53 -7.21
CA THR A 28 4.13 10.54 -7.16
C THR A 28 3.31 10.59 -8.46
N SER A 29 1.99 10.72 -8.37
CA SER A 29 1.14 11.07 -9.53
C SER A 29 1.30 12.55 -9.93
N THR A 30 2.09 13.29 -9.14
CA THR A 30 2.40 14.67 -9.39
C THR A 30 3.65 14.84 -10.27
N TYR A 31 3.53 14.75 -11.60
CA TYR A 31 4.58 15.22 -12.53
C TYR A 31 4.20 16.54 -13.25
N GLY A 32 5.14 17.50 -13.36
CA GLY A 32 4.98 18.84 -13.96
C GLY A 32 5.89 19.94 -13.34
N LYS A 33 5.87 21.18 -13.88
CA LYS A 33 6.75 22.32 -13.48
C LYS A 33 6.67 22.77 -12.01
N GLU A 34 5.64 22.38 -11.27
CA GLU A 34 5.39 22.83 -9.87
C GLU A 34 5.36 21.67 -8.85
N ARG A 35 5.92 20.50 -9.18
CA ARG A 35 5.70 19.26 -8.40
C ARG A 35 6.96 18.60 -7.83
N ASN A 36 8.12 19.19 -8.08
CA ASN A 36 9.20 19.11 -7.12
C ASN A 36 8.77 20.01 -5.95
N MET A 37 8.41 19.40 -4.81
CA MET A 37 7.98 20.17 -3.64
C MET A 37 9.09 21.11 -3.16
N ASN A 38 10.34 20.84 -3.57
CA ASN A 38 11.52 21.63 -3.34
C ASN A 38 11.68 21.97 -1.84
N PRO A 39 11.84 20.96 -0.96
CA PRO A 39 12.09 21.22 0.45
C PRO A 39 13.24 22.20 0.64
N GLY A 40 13.11 23.11 1.60
CA GLY A 40 14.19 24.05 1.91
C GLY A 40 15.47 23.33 2.36
N GLU A 41 15.31 22.18 3.00
CA GLU A 41 16.37 21.25 3.37
C GLU A 41 15.83 19.82 3.48
N ILE A 42 16.69 18.86 3.15
CA ILE A 42 16.45 17.43 3.39
C ILE A 42 17.45 16.99 4.45
N LEU A 43 16.93 16.43 5.55
CA LEU A 43 17.72 15.96 6.68
C LEU A 43 17.58 14.44 6.77
N GLN A 44 18.69 13.73 6.72
CA GLN A 44 18.76 12.28 6.83
C GLN A 44 19.41 11.93 8.17
N PRO A 45 18.61 11.76 9.25
CA PRO A 45 19.12 11.50 10.58
C PRO A 45 19.71 10.09 10.67
N THR A 46 20.59 9.88 11.65
CA THR A 46 21.16 8.56 11.94
C THR A 46 20.66 7.97 13.26
N SER A 47 20.08 8.79 14.14
CA SER A 47 19.66 8.38 15.48
C SER A 47 18.37 9.05 15.95
N ILE A 48 17.88 8.65 17.12
CA ILE A 48 16.75 9.31 17.78
C ILE A 48 17.14 10.75 18.17
N GLU A 49 18.34 10.95 18.68
CA GLU A 49 18.85 12.26 19.11
C GLU A 49 18.89 13.26 17.94
N ASP A 50 19.28 12.80 16.74
CA ASP A 50 19.20 13.58 15.52
C ASP A 50 17.75 14.03 15.24
N ILE A 51 16.79 13.10 15.30
CA ILE A 51 15.36 13.39 15.07
C ILE A 51 14.84 14.39 16.12
N GLN A 52 15.14 14.19 17.40
CA GLN A 52 14.75 15.10 18.47
C GLN A 52 15.35 16.51 18.25
N GLY A 53 16.62 16.58 17.84
CA GLY A 53 17.30 17.82 17.47
C GLY A 53 16.59 18.55 16.32
N VAL A 54 16.19 17.81 15.27
CA VAL A 54 15.43 18.35 14.14
C VAL A 54 14.08 18.89 14.59
N VAL A 55 13.32 18.17 15.42
CA VAL A 55 12.01 18.63 15.91
C VAL A 55 12.13 19.90 16.75
N ARG A 56 13.13 19.97 17.64
CA ARG A 56 13.39 21.18 18.45
C ARG A 56 13.81 22.36 17.57
N TYR A 57 14.67 22.12 16.59
CA TYR A 57 15.08 23.11 15.60
C TYR A 57 13.88 23.63 14.79
N ALA A 58 13.03 22.73 14.30
CA ALA A 58 11.83 23.05 13.54
C ALA A 58 10.87 23.94 14.33
N ASN A 59 10.56 23.58 15.59
CA ASN A 59 9.74 24.39 16.47
C ASN A 59 10.35 25.78 16.73
N LYS A 60 11.66 25.85 17.01
CA LYS A 60 12.35 27.12 17.30
C LYS A 60 12.27 28.11 16.15
N PHE A 61 12.30 27.62 14.91
CA PHE A 61 12.34 28.46 13.71
C PHE A 61 11.03 28.46 12.91
N GLY A 62 9.97 27.83 13.41
CA GLY A 62 8.68 27.77 12.73
C GLY A 62 8.74 27.05 11.38
N LYS A 63 9.60 26.03 11.25
CA LYS A 63 9.71 25.22 10.03
C LYS A 63 8.82 23.98 10.15
N PRO A 64 7.95 23.70 9.17
CA PRO A 64 7.19 22.45 9.20
C PRO A 64 8.06 21.28 8.73
N ILE A 65 7.75 20.07 9.20
CA ILE A 65 8.45 18.82 8.89
C ILE A 65 7.52 17.88 8.10
N ALA A 66 7.95 17.48 6.90
CA ALA A 66 7.39 16.34 6.19
C ALA A 66 8.27 15.11 6.44
N ILE A 67 7.67 13.99 6.84
CA ILE A 67 8.41 12.77 7.15
C ILE A 67 8.36 11.85 5.93
N ARG A 68 9.53 11.35 5.53
CA ARG A 68 9.71 10.41 4.43
C ARG A 68 10.36 9.12 4.93
N THR A 69 9.89 8.01 4.40
CA THR A 69 10.60 6.71 4.42
C THR A 69 10.79 6.30 2.96
N GLY A 70 10.02 5.35 2.45
CA GLY A 70 10.16 4.87 1.07
C GLY A 70 9.57 5.77 -0.02
N GLY A 71 9.22 7.03 0.26
CA GLY A 71 8.72 7.96 -0.77
C GLY A 71 7.41 7.59 -1.51
N HIS A 72 6.72 6.51 -1.12
CA HIS A 72 5.57 5.96 -1.86
C HIS A 72 4.21 6.60 -1.53
N GLN A 73 4.20 7.92 -1.31
CA GLN A 73 2.97 8.68 -1.09
C GLN A 73 2.58 9.38 -2.40
N TYR A 74 1.40 9.05 -2.93
CA TYR A 74 1.05 9.36 -4.32
C TYR A 74 0.65 10.81 -4.62
N SER A 75 0.34 11.61 -3.60
CA SER A 75 0.08 13.04 -3.77
C SER A 75 1.31 13.91 -3.47
N GLY A 76 2.46 13.33 -3.11
CA GLY A 76 3.67 14.06 -2.70
C GLY A 76 3.68 14.52 -1.23
N ALA A 77 2.73 14.08 -0.40
CA ALA A 77 2.60 14.48 1.01
C ALA A 77 3.71 13.97 1.94
N SER A 78 4.61 13.10 1.46
CA SER A 78 5.89 12.76 2.11
C SER A 78 7.00 13.78 1.81
N SER A 79 6.62 15.00 1.39
CA SER A 79 7.51 16.12 1.09
C SER A 79 6.86 17.45 1.46
N THR A 80 7.60 18.54 1.27
CA THR A 80 7.24 19.88 1.74
C THR A 80 7.80 20.97 0.84
N GLY A 81 7.24 22.17 0.95
CA GLY A 81 7.68 23.38 0.23
C GLY A 81 9.06 23.92 0.67
N PRO A 82 9.55 25.00 0.01
CA PRO A 82 10.85 25.63 0.26
C PRO A 82 11.12 26.14 1.69
N ASN A 83 10.07 26.29 2.51
CA ASN A 83 10.20 26.71 3.90
C ASN A 83 10.26 25.53 4.90
N GLY A 84 9.98 24.31 4.44
CA GLY A 84 9.92 23.13 5.29
C GLY A 84 11.17 22.27 5.26
N ILE A 85 11.19 21.32 6.18
CA ILE A 85 12.20 20.28 6.33
C ILE A 85 11.59 18.98 5.83
N GLN A 86 12.25 18.31 4.91
CA GLN A 86 11.97 16.90 4.66
C GLN A 86 12.88 16.06 5.57
N LEU A 87 12.29 15.39 6.55
CA LEU A 87 12.98 14.44 7.41
C LEU A 87 12.91 13.06 6.76
N ASP A 88 14.02 12.63 6.17
CA ASP A 88 14.11 11.41 5.37
C ASP A 88 14.76 10.27 6.16
N LEU A 89 13.93 9.28 6.51
CA LEU A 89 14.29 8.14 7.35
C LEU A 89 14.62 6.89 6.53
N GLU A 90 14.69 6.95 5.20
CA GLU A 90 14.93 5.76 4.34
C GLU A 90 16.17 4.97 4.77
N LEU A 91 17.23 5.69 5.17
CA LEU A 91 18.51 5.10 5.57
C LEU A 91 18.75 5.09 7.10
N THR A 92 17.76 5.49 7.89
CA THR A 92 17.85 5.54 9.36
C THR A 92 17.45 4.19 9.98
N PHE A 93 18.07 3.78 11.09
CA PHE A 93 17.72 2.54 11.82
C PHE A 93 17.76 1.28 10.94
N ARG A 94 18.95 0.92 10.47
CA ARG A 94 19.20 -0.16 9.50
C ARG A 94 20.06 -1.31 10.06
N ASP A 95 20.31 -1.34 11.37
CA ASP A 95 21.02 -2.42 12.05
C ASP A 95 20.05 -3.60 12.24
N LYS A 96 20.21 -4.68 11.45
CA LYS A 96 19.34 -5.87 11.51
C LYS A 96 19.25 -6.52 12.90
N ASN A 97 20.23 -6.29 13.79
CA ASN A 97 20.20 -6.85 15.14
C ASN A 97 19.39 -6.02 16.13
N LYS A 98 19.00 -4.79 15.76
CA LYS A 98 18.31 -3.83 16.65
C LYS A 98 17.00 -3.33 16.06
N ASP A 99 16.95 -3.20 14.75
CA ASP A 99 15.93 -2.48 14.01
C ASP A 99 14.99 -3.41 13.22
N LEU A 100 15.25 -4.72 13.20
CA LEU A 100 14.33 -5.75 12.70
C LEU A 100 14.52 -7.06 13.47
N VAL A 101 13.83 -7.18 14.61
CA VAL A 101 14.09 -8.22 15.61
C VAL A 101 12.86 -9.08 15.83
N LEU A 102 13.03 -10.41 15.74
CA LEU A 102 12.02 -11.39 16.08
C LEU A 102 12.01 -11.63 17.59
N ILE A 103 10.83 -11.64 18.19
CA ILE A 103 10.62 -11.90 19.61
C ILE A 103 9.60 -13.04 19.73
N ARG A 104 10.01 -14.18 20.28
CA ARG A 104 9.14 -15.33 20.52
C ARG A 104 8.75 -15.38 21.99
N ASP A 105 7.49 -15.09 22.29
CA ASP A 105 6.91 -15.27 23.61
C ASP A 105 6.31 -16.68 23.71
N THR A 106 7.13 -17.62 24.18
CA THR A 106 6.76 -19.02 24.32
C THR A 106 5.75 -19.25 25.45
N ALA A 107 5.66 -18.35 26.42
CA ALA A 107 4.72 -18.47 27.53
C ALA A 107 3.28 -18.20 27.08
N ASN A 108 3.10 -17.25 26.16
CA ASN A 108 1.78 -16.88 25.63
C ASN A 108 1.50 -17.42 24.22
N ASP A 109 2.42 -18.21 23.64
CA ASP A 109 2.34 -18.74 22.27
C ASP A 109 2.13 -17.61 21.22
N LYS A 110 2.89 -16.53 21.37
CA LYS A 110 2.86 -15.35 20.49
C LYS A 110 4.22 -15.07 19.90
N VAL A 111 4.22 -14.48 18.70
CA VAL A 111 5.43 -14.03 18.02
C VAL A 111 5.25 -12.57 17.65
N TYR A 112 6.29 -11.78 17.88
CA TYR A 112 6.32 -10.37 17.58
C TYR A 112 7.54 -10.03 16.72
N ILE A 113 7.42 -8.93 15.99
CA ILE A 113 8.56 -8.27 15.35
C ILE A 113 8.62 -6.84 15.87
N LYS A 114 9.79 -6.45 16.36
CA LYS A 114 10.14 -5.03 16.52
C LYS A 114 10.83 -4.57 15.24
N ALA A 115 10.23 -3.63 14.53
CA ALA A 115 10.73 -3.14 13.25
C ALA A 115 10.86 -1.61 13.26
N SER A 116 11.94 -1.10 12.66
CA SER A 116 12.03 0.30 12.27
C SER A 116 11.17 0.59 11.04
N VAL A 117 10.82 1.85 10.87
CA VAL A 117 9.98 2.31 9.74
C VAL A 117 10.67 2.27 8.38
N SER A 118 11.98 2.09 8.36
CA SER A 118 12.83 2.20 7.16
C SER A 118 13.01 0.89 6.40
N TRP A 119 12.48 -0.24 6.88
CA TRP A 119 12.54 -1.49 6.12
C TRP A 119 11.56 -1.45 4.94
N SER A 120 12.07 -1.80 3.76
CA SER A 120 11.24 -2.03 2.58
C SER A 120 10.47 -3.35 2.71
N LEU A 121 9.34 -3.48 2.04
CA LEU A 121 8.54 -4.70 2.08
C LEU A 121 9.34 -5.89 1.55
N SER A 122 10.19 -5.72 0.54
CA SER A 122 11.05 -6.82 0.06
C SER A 122 11.92 -7.39 1.17
N GLU A 123 12.59 -6.53 1.94
CA GLU A 123 13.47 -6.95 3.03
C GLU A 123 12.70 -7.58 4.18
N VAL A 124 11.49 -7.08 4.44
CA VAL A 124 10.58 -7.65 5.43
C VAL A 124 10.12 -9.04 4.99
N TYR A 125 9.74 -9.25 3.74
CA TYR A 125 9.39 -10.59 3.23
C TYR A 125 10.56 -11.58 3.34
N ASP A 126 11.78 -11.16 3.01
CA ASP A 126 12.97 -12.00 3.17
C ASP A 126 13.19 -12.37 4.65
N PHE A 127 13.01 -11.42 5.57
CA PHE A 127 13.08 -11.67 7.01
C PHE A 127 11.98 -12.61 7.51
N LEU A 128 10.74 -12.42 7.06
CA LEU A 128 9.58 -13.24 7.41
C LEU A 128 9.80 -14.71 6.98
N LEU A 129 10.21 -14.91 5.72
CA LEU A 129 10.51 -16.22 5.16
C LEU A 129 11.63 -16.93 5.92
N ALA A 130 12.73 -16.23 6.22
CA ALA A 130 13.86 -16.79 6.96
C ALA A 130 13.52 -17.19 8.40
N ASN A 131 12.49 -16.60 8.99
CA ASN A 131 12.09 -16.82 10.38
C ASN A 131 10.83 -17.67 10.54
N HIS A 132 10.28 -18.20 9.44
CA HIS A 132 9.06 -19.02 9.41
C HIS A 132 7.84 -18.34 10.06
N VAL A 133 7.68 -17.05 9.75
CA VAL A 133 6.55 -16.23 10.21
C VAL A 133 6.01 -15.39 9.05
N PHE A 134 4.77 -14.92 9.17
CA PHE A 134 4.15 -14.02 8.19
C PHE A 134 3.21 -13.01 8.87
N MET A 135 2.83 -11.97 8.15
CA MET A 135 1.85 -10.98 8.62
C MET A 135 1.07 -10.41 7.44
N PRO A 136 -0.16 -9.90 7.64
CA PRO A 136 -0.82 -9.11 6.61
C PRO A 136 0.01 -7.86 6.28
N THR A 137 0.36 -7.69 5.01
CA THR A 137 1.14 -6.56 4.51
C THR A 137 0.95 -6.43 2.99
N GLY A 138 1.46 -5.36 2.40
CA GLY A 138 1.38 -5.05 0.97
C GLY A 138 2.29 -5.91 0.10
N GLN A 139 2.37 -5.53 -1.19
CA GLN A 139 3.03 -6.33 -2.23
C GLN A 139 4.06 -5.59 -3.06
N CYS A 140 4.14 -4.27 -2.94
CA CYS A 140 5.10 -3.48 -3.70
C CYS A 140 6.45 -3.50 -2.97
N ALA A 141 7.46 -4.15 -3.55
CA ALA A 141 8.75 -4.40 -2.90
C ALA A 141 9.43 -3.15 -2.31
N THR A 142 9.28 -1.99 -2.97
CA THR A 142 9.94 -0.74 -2.58
C THR A 142 9.15 0.09 -1.57
N VAL A 143 7.92 -0.30 -1.21
CA VAL A 143 7.17 0.36 -0.14
C VAL A 143 7.88 0.14 1.18
N HIS A 144 7.95 1.16 2.03
CA HIS A 144 8.56 1.05 3.36
C HIS A 144 7.50 1.06 4.47
N LEU A 145 7.85 0.41 5.59
CA LEU A 145 6.92 0.17 6.70
C LEU A 145 6.31 1.46 7.30
N GLY A 146 7.04 2.57 7.34
CA GLY A 146 6.60 3.80 8.02
C GLY A 146 5.25 4.34 7.55
N GLY A 147 5.12 4.64 6.26
CA GLY A 147 3.84 5.05 5.67
C GLY A 147 2.86 3.89 5.57
N HIS A 148 3.36 2.67 5.32
CA HIS A 148 2.53 1.50 5.10
C HIS A 148 1.70 1.14 6.34
N VAL A 149 2.32 1.07 7.53
CA VAL A 149 1.62 0.78 8.78
C VAL A 149 0.62 1.88 9.15
N GLN A 150 1.00 3.14 9.01
CA GLN A 150 0.12 4.27 9.36
C GLN A 150 -1.10 4.40 8.45
N THR A 151 -1.06 3.82 7.25
CA THR A 151 -2.18 3.81 6.28
C THR A 151 -2.97 2.51 6.27
N GLY A 152 -2.64 1.55 7.14
CA GLY A 152 -3.33 0.27 7.27
C GLY A 152 -2.42 -0.91 7.03
N GLY A 153 -1.65 -0.85 5.95
CA GLY A 153 -0.93 -1.99 5.40
C GLY A 153 -1.88 -2.95 4.69
N PHE A 154 -2.52 -2.43 3.63
CA PHE A 154 -3.42 -3.17 2.77
C PHE A 154 -2.67 -4.20 1.92
N GLY A 155 -3.21 -5.42 1.84
CA GLY A 155 -2.70 -6.49 0.98
C GLY A 155 -3.55 -7.76 1.09
N MET A 156 -3.11 -8.86 0.44
CA MET A 156 -3.97 -10.02 0.16
C MET A 156 -4.67 -10.62 1.37
N LEU A 157 -3.96 -10.74 2.49
CA LEU A 157 -4.46 -11.38 3.71
C LEU A 157 -5.58 -10.60 4.43
N ALA A 158 -6.12 -9.55 3.82
CA ALA A 158 -7.12 -8.72 4.45
C ALA A 158 -8.36 -9.51 4.89
N ARG A 159 -8.80 -10.55 4.16
CA ARG A 159 -9.94 -11.35 4.61
C ARG A 159 -9.54 -12.34 5.68
N SER A 160 -8.45 -13.07 5.47
CA SER A 160 -7.99 -14.09 6.41
C SER A 160 -7.54 -13.51 7.76
N PHE A 161 -6.88 -12.35 7.75
CA PHE A 161 -6.22 -11.77 8.93
C PHE A 161 -6.53 -10.29 9.19
N GLY A 162 -6.96 -9.51 8.20
CA GLY A 162 -7.15 -8.07 8.35
C GLY A 162 -5.94 -7.28 7.85
N LEU A 163 -5.80 -6.03 8.29
CA LEU A 163 -4.70 -5.14 7.89
C LEU A 163 -3.47 -5.31 8.80
N LEU A 164 -2.27 -4.93 8.32
CA LEU A 164 -1.04 -4.90 9.13
C LEU A 164 -1.26 -4.16 10.45
N GLY A 165 -1.90 -2.99 10.37
CA GLY A 165 -2.20 -2.12 11.49
C GLY A 165 -3.05 -2.75 12.58
N ASP A 166 -3.84 -3.79 12.26
CA ASP A 166 -4.69 -4.48 13.22
C ASP A 166 -3.86 -5.30 14.24
N TYR A 167 -2.59 -5.58 13.92
CA TYR A 167 -1.68 -6.38 14.73
C TYR A 167 -0.62 -5.55 15.47
N ILE A 168 -0.69 -4.21 15.37
CA ILE A 168 0.24 -3.34 16.08
C ILE A 168 -0.06 -3.36 17.57
N ARG A 169 0.99 -3.53 18.37
CA ARG A 169 0.93 -3.57 19.83
C ARG A 169 1.55 -2.33 20.46
N GLU A 170 2.59 -1.79 19.82
CA GLU A 170 3.37 -0.68 20.35
C GLU A 170 3.94 0.17 19.20
N LEU A 171 3.97 1.49 19.39
CA LEU A 171 4.53 2.47 18.47
C LEU A 171 5.54 3.36 19.24
N HIS A 172 6.68 3.67 18.63
CA HIS A 172 7.71 4.54 19.20
C HIS A 172 7.81 5.80 18.35
N ILE A 173 7.42 6.94 18.92
CA ILE A 173 7.41 8.22 18.20
C ILE A 173 8.33 9.24 18.86
N VAL A 174 8.88 10.15 18.06
CA VAL A 174 9.32 11.45 18.56
C VAL A 174 8.17 12.43 18.39
N ASP A 175 7.64 12.97 19.48
CA ASP A 175 6.47 13.85 19.49
C ASP A 175 6.81 15.30 19.08
N HIS A 176 5.84 16.21 19.15
CA HIS A 176 6.02 17.61 18.78
C HIS A 176 6.96 18.40 19.71
N ALA A 177 7.24 17.90 20.92
CA ALA A 177 8.19 18.50 21.86
C ALA A 177 9.62 17.99 21.62
N GLY A 178 9.78 16.94 20.81
CA GLY A 178 11.05 16.26 20.59
C GLY A 178 11.32 15.18 21.63
N GLU A 179 10.29 14.66 22.30
CA GLU A 179 10.42 13.59 23.29
C GLU A 179 10.10 12.22 22.67
N LEU A 180 10.84 11.19 23.09
CA LEU A 180 10.57 9.82 22.67
C LEU A 180 9.43 9.24 23.52
N VAL A 181 8.33 8.87 22.85
CA VAL A 181 7.11 8.37 23.50
C VAL A 181 6.78 6.98 22.99
N THR A 182 6.51 6.06 23.93
CA THR A 182 5.95 4.74 23.64
C THR A 182 4.43 4.81 23.71
N VAL A 183 3.77 4.50 22.59
CA VAL A 183 2.33 4.59 22.40
C VAL A 183 1.76 3.17 22.27
N THR A 184 0.88 2.81 23.20
CA THR A 184 0.04 1.61 23.11
C THR A 184 -1.43 2.00 23.13
N LYS A 185 -2.31 1.05 22.81
CA LYS A 185 -3.76 1.26 22.86
C LYS A 185 -4.26 1.55 24.28
N GLU A 186 -3.58 1.03 25.30
CA GLU A 186 -3.94 1.16 26.70
C GLU A 186 -3.40 2.44 27.33
N THR A 187 -2.18 2.85 26.95
CA THR A 187 -1.48 4.00 27.56
C THR A 187 -1.79 5.32 26.86
N HIS A 188 -1.90 5.31 25.53
CA HIS A 188 -2.10 6.49 24.70
C HIS A 188 -3.13 6.23 23.59
N PRO A 189 -4.39 5.87 23.92
CA PRO A 189 -5.41 5.45 22.94
C PRO A 189 -5.69 6.49 21.85
N ASP A 190 -5.65 7.78 22.19
CA ASP A 190 -5.85 8.88 21.25
C ASP A 190 -4.71 8.95 20.21
N LEU A 191 -3.45 8.84 20.65
CA LEU A 191 -2.28 8.83 19.76
C LEU A 191 -2.22 7.54 18.93
N PHE A 192 -2.53 6.39 19.53
CA PHE A 192 -2.59 5.11 18.83
C PHE A 192 -3.60 5.16 17.68
N PHE A 193 -4.80 5.69 17.95
CA PHE A 193 -5.85 5.93 16.96
C PHE A 193 -5.38 6.89 15.85
N GLY A 194 -4.74 8.00 16.21
CA GLY A 194 -4.26 8.98 15.23
C GLY A 194 -3.09 8.49 14.37
N LEU A 195 -2.16 7.71 14.92
CA LEU A 195 -1.01 7.19 14.17
C LEU A 195 -1.44 6.12 13.17
N LEU A 196 -2.44 5.31 13.53
CA LEU A 196 -2.95 4.22 12.70
C LEU A 196 -4.22 4.66 11.96
N GLY A 197 -4.05 5.57 11.01
CA GLY A 197 -5.11 6.02 10.09
C GLY A 197 -5.34 7.53 10.06
N GLY A 198 -4.66 8.35 10.86
CA GLY A 198 -4.84 9.81 10.91
C GLY A 198 -3.99 10.63 9.92
N SER A 199 -3.74 10.08 8.73
CA SER A 199 -2.77 10.56 7.74
C SER A 199 -1.30 10.54 8.25
N PRO A 200 -0.39 9.79 7.57
CA PRO A 200 0.96 9.54 8.08
C PRO A 200 1.79 10.80 8.36
N GLY A 201 2.56 10.77 9.43
CA GLY A 201 3.52 11.82 9.76
C GLY A 201 2.92 13.12 10.29
N ASN A 202 1.61 13.19 10.52
CA ASN A 202 0.98 14.40 11.03
C ASN A 202 1.15 14.61 12.53
N ILE A 203 1.35 13.58 13.35
CA ILE A 203 1.28 13.74 14.82
C ILE A 203 2.51 13.25 15.57
N GLY A 204 3.63 13.12 14.86
CA GLY A 204 4.89 12.64 15.40
C GLY A 204 5.74 11.92 14.35
N VAL A 205 7.03 11.79 14.64
CA VAL A 205 7.96 10.99 13.85
C VAL A 205 7.92 9.55 14.34
N LEU A 206 7.20 8.67 13.64
CA LEU A 206 7.23 7.23 13.92
C LEU A 206 8.61 6.65 13.56
N THR A 207 9.27 6.00 14.51
CA THR A 207 10.62 5.45 14.33
C THR A 207 10.61 3.92 14.32
N HIS A 208 9.88 3.32 15.25
CA HIS A 208 9.76 1.87 15.40
C HIS A 208 8.35 1.47 15.82
N PHE A 209 8.02 0.19 15.63
CA PHE A 209 6.80 -0.40 16.16
C PHE A 209 7.02 -1.88 16.48
N THR A 210 6.17 -2.41 17.35
CA THR A 210 6.06 -3.84 17.64
C THR A 210 4.75 -4.35 17.05
N VAL A 211 4.85 -5.36 16.18
CA VAL A 211 3.72 -6.02 15.51
C VAL A 211 3.64 -7.49 15.90
N GLU A 212 2.43 -7.98 16.17
CA GLU A 212 2.18 -9.42 16.32
C GLU A 212 2.15 -10.10 14.95
N VAL A 213 2.91 -11.18 14.80
CA VAL A 213 3.01 -11.95 13.55
C VAL A 213 2.53 -13.39 13.75
N GLN A 214 2.28 -14.06 12.63
CA GLN A 214 1.76 -15.41 12.58
C GLN A 214 2.89 -16.40 12.39
N ASP A 215 2.89 -17.50 13.14
CA ASP A 215 3.86 -18.59 13.00
C ASP A 215 3.37 -19.60 11.95
N ASP A 216 4.23 -19.94 10.97
CA ASP A 216 3.90 -20.89 9.90
C ASP A 216 3.41 -22.23 10.41
N ASN A 217 3.91 -22.69 11.57
CA ASN A 217 3.55 -23.98 12.13
C ASN A 217 2.06 -24.10 12.47
N LYS A 218 1.36 -22.97 12.64
CA LYS A 218 -0.07 -22.93 12.95
C LYS A 218 -0.96 -23.09 11.72
N TYR A 219 -0.40 -22.99 10.51
CA TYR A 219 -1.16 -22.91 9.25
C TYR A 219 -0.65 -23.91 8.19
N LYS A 220 -0.15 -25.07 8.63
CA LYS A 220 0.34 -26.13 7.74
C LYS A 220 -0.73 -26.62 6.78
N GLY A 221 -0.36 -26.93 5.54
CA GLY A 221 -1.29 -27.39 4.51
C GLY A 221 -2.10 -26.29 3.83
N SER A 222 -1.80 -25.01 4.11
CA SER A 222 -2.30 -23.88 3.34
C SER A 222 -1.93 -24.00 1.85
N LYS A 223 -2.68 -23.34 0.98
CA LYS A 223 -2.54 -23.46 -0.48
C LYS A 223 -2.45 -22.07 -1.10
N GLY A 224 -1.50 -21.89 -2.00
CA GLY A 224 -1.35 -20.68 -2.83
C GLY A 224 -1.46 -21.02 -4.31
N LEU A 225 -2.09 -20.14 -5.06
CA LEU A 225 -2.20 -20.17 -6.52
C LEU A 225 -1.82 -18.80 -7.06
N TRP A 226 -0.77 -18.75 -7.86
CA TRP A 226 -0.45 -17.62 -8.73
C TRP A 226 -0.70 -18.04 -10.17
N MET A 227 -1.34 -17.19 -10.97
CA MET A 227 -1.56 -17.44 -12.40
C MET A 227 -1.33 -16.18 -13.21
N ALA A 228 -0.78 -16.35 -14.40
CA ALA A 228 -0.72 -15.31 -15.42
C ALA A 228 -1.48 -15.73 -16.67
N PHE A 229 -2.21 -14.79 -17.24
CA PHE A 229 -2.90 -14.91 -18.51
C PHE A 229 -2.37 -13.83 -19.45
N HIS A 230 -2.16 -14.19 -20.72
CA HIS A 230 -2.12 -13.18 -21.77
C HIS A 230 -3.42 -12.36 -21.70
N TYR A 231 -3.30 -11.04 -21.73
CA TYR A 231 -4.47 -10.20 -21.63
C TYR A 231 -5.42 -10.40 -22.84
N HIS A 232 -6.70 -10.60 -22.53
CA HIS A 232 -7.83 -10.53 -23.46
C HIS A 232 -9.03 -10.00 -22.66
N GLN A 233 -9.86 -9.15 -23.28
CA GLN A 233 -10.98 -8.50 -22.57
C GLN A 233 -11.92 -9.52 -21.92
N ASP A 234 -12.31 -10.57 -22.64
CA ASP A 234 -13.22 -11.61 -22.10
C ASP A 234 -12.60 -12.39 -20.95
N THR A 235 -11.30 -12.65 -20.99
CA THR A 235 -10.56 -13.31 -19.90
C THR A 235 -10.56 -12.44 -18.65
N LEU A 236 -10.28 -11.14 -18.80
CA LEU A 236 -10.35 -10.20 -17.68
C LEU A 236 -11.77 -10.13 -17.13
N LYS A 237 -12.78 -9.97 -17.99
CA LYS A 237 -14.18 -9.91 -17.58
C LYS A 237 -14.59 -11.14 -16.77
N GLU A 238 -14.26 -12.34 -17.22
CA GLU A 238 -14.60 -13.59 -16.53
C GLU A 238 -13.94 -13.67 -15.15
N LEU A 239 -12.66 -13.27 -15.03
CA LEU A 239 -11.97 -13.16 -13.74
C LEU A 239 -12.60 -12.12 -12.81
N LEU A 240 -13.03 -10.98 -13.35
CA LEU A 240 -13.72 -9.95 -12.60
C LEU A 240 -15.12 -10.40 -12.15
N ASP A 241 -15.83 -11.21 -12.94
CA ASP A 241 -17.11 -11.81 -12.54
C ASP A 241 -16.92 -12.75 -11.33
N ILE A 242 -15.85 -13.56 -11.32
CA ILE A 242 -15.49 -14.38 -10.16
C ILE A 242 -15.18 -13.47 -8.95
N LEU A 243 -14.41 -12.40 -9.16
CA LEU A 243 -13.97 -11.49 -8.09
C LEU A 243 -15.16 -10.80 -7.43
N VAL A 244 -16.06 -10.30 -8.26
CA VAL A 244 -17.31 -9.66 -7.83
C VAL A 244 -18.17 -10.66 -7.07
N GLU A 245 -18.43 -11.84 -7.63
CA GLU A 245 -19.23 -12.86 -6.95
C GLU A 245 -18.67 -13.15 -5.54
N LYS A 246 -17.35 -13.26 -5.40
CA LYS A 246 -16.70 -13.50 -4.10
C LYS A 246 -16.72 -12.30 -3.16
N GLY A 247 -16.66 -11.07 -3.69
CA GLY A 247 -16.81 -9.85 -2.87
C GLY A 247 -18.24 -9.63 -2.38
N GLU A 248 -19.23 -10.08 -3.15
CA GLU A 248 -20.65 -9.95 -2.81
C GLU A 248 -21.17 -11.06 -1.91
N ASP A 249 -20.52 -12.24 -1.93
CA ASP A 249 -20.95 -13.40 -1.15
C ASP A 249 -20.76 -13.16 0.35
N PRO A 250 -21.86 -13.00 1.13
CA PRO A 250 -21.77 -12.76 2.57
C PRO A 250 -21.18 -13.95 3.33
N ASN A 251 -21.17 -15.14 2.73
CA ASN A 251 -20.73 -16.39 3.31
C ASN A 251 -19.40 -16.88 2.74
N PHE A 252 -18.71 -16.05 1.95
CA PHE A 252 -17.40 -16.42 1.40
C PHE A 252 -16.45 -16.77 2.57
N PRO A 253 -15.89 -18.00 2.65
CA PRO A 253 -15.17 -18.43 3.84
C PRO A 253 -13.96 -17.55 4.13
N ARG A 254 -13.71 -17.26 5.41
CA ARG A 254 -12.61 -16.39 5.86
C ARG A 254 -11.25 -16.79 5.29
N SER A 255 -11.03 -18.10 5.16
CA SER A 255 -9.76 -18.71 4.80
C SER A 255 -9.28 -18.43 3.37
N TYR A 256 -10.12 -17.85 2.50
CA TYR A 256 -9.72 -17.54 1.12
C TYR A 256 -9.37 -16.07 0.91
N ASP A 257 -8.33 -15.79 0.13
CA ASP A 257 -8.07 -14.44 -0.37
C ASP A 257 -7.95 -14.50 -1.90
N PHE A 258 -8.37 -13.44 -2.59
CA PHE A 258 -8.46 -13.41 -4.04
C PHE A 258 -8.28 -11.99 -4.61
N THR A 259 -7.44 -11.88 -5.64
CA THR A 259 -7.13 -10.61 -6.31
C THR A 259 -6.84 -10.83 -7.78
N VAL A 260 -7.24 -9.84 -8.58
CA VAL A 260 -6.97 -9.77 -10.02
C VAL A 260 -6.18 -8.50 -10.29
N ASN A 261 -5.07 -8.64 -11.01
CA ASN A 261 -4.20 -7.53 -11.42
C ASN A 261 -4.11 -7.49 -12.94
N VAL A 262 -3.97 -6.29 -13.49
CA VAL A 262 -3.66 -6.07 -14.91
C VAL A 262 -2.41 -5.23 -14.98
N VAL A 263 -1.46 -5.66 -15.81
CA VAL A 263 -0.22 -4.92 -16.02
C VAL A 263 0.04 -4.81 -17.52
N SER A 264 0.24 -3.58 -17.99
CA SER A 264 0.54 -3.28 -19.38
C SER A 264 1.95 -3.68 -19.79
N ARG A 265 2.28 -3.48 -21.07
CA ARG A 265 3.51 -3.89 -21.77
C ARG A 265 4.81 -3.20 -21.29
N GLU A 266 4.92 -2.79 -20.03
CA GLU A 266 6.16 -2.23 -19.46
C GLU A 266 6.80 -3.17 -18.44
N THR A 267 6.01 -4.10 -17.89
CA THR A 267 6.53 -4.98 -16.84
C THR A 267 7.18 -6.23 -17.43
N ASN A 268 8.33 -6.57 -16.86
CA ASN A 268 8.98 -7.84 -17.12
C ASN A 268 8.24 -8.95 -16.35
N LEU A 269 7.75 -9.96 -17.08
CA LEU A 269 7.03 -11.09 -16.49
C LEU A 269 7.84 -11.81 -15.41
N LEU A 270 9.17 -11.84 -15.54
CA LEU A 270 10.05 -12.41 -14.52
C LEU A 270 9.95 -11.68 -13.17
N ASP A 271 9.70 -10.38 -13.18
CA ASP A 271 9.57 -9.59 -11.95
C ASP A 271 8.22 -9.83 -11.24
N LEU A 272 7.23 -10.36 -11.99
CA LEU A 272 5.90 -10.72 -11.49
C LEU A 272 5.82 -12.18 -11.06
N PHE A 273 6.65 -13.03 -11.65
CA PHE A 273 6.59 -14.47 -11.44
C PHE A 273 7.24 -14.87 -10.09
N PRO A 274 6.55 -15.66 -9.26
CA PRO A 274 7.05 -16.04 -7.95
C PRO A 274 8.02 -17.23 -8.03
N GLY A 275 9.14 -17.09 -8.74
CA GLY A 275 10.13 -18.14 -8.93
C GLY A 275 11.40 -17.66 -9.61
N THR A 276 12.30 -18.60 -9.87
CA THR A 276 13.52 -18.34 -10.64
C THR A 276 13.21 -18.19 -12.14
N GLU A 277 14.21 -17.78 -12.92
CA GLU A 277 14.08 -17.77 -14.39
C GLU A 277 13.88 -19.19 -14.93
N GLU A 278 14.51 -20.19 -14.31
CA GLU A 278 14.36 -21.61 -14.62
C GLU A 278 12.94 -22.12 -14.34
N ASP A 279 12.39 -21.80 -13.16
CA ASP A 279 11.00 -22.12 -12.82
C ASP A 279 10.03 -21.52 -13.85
N LEU A 280 10.30 -20.28 -14.30
CA LEU A 280 9.47 -19.60 -15.29
C LEU A 280 9.59 -20.27 -16.67
N LYS A 281 10.79 -20.69 -17.07
CA LYS A 281 11.03 -21.50 -18.28
C LYS A 281 10.23 -22.78 -18.27
N GLU A 282 10.19 -23.48 -17.15
CA GLU A 282 9.43 -24.72 -17.04
C GLU A 282 7.91 -24.48 -17.06
N ALA A 283 7.44 -23.40 -16.45
CA ALA A 283 6.02 -23.09 -16.36
C ALA A 283 5.42 -22.56 -17.69
N LEU A 284 6.24 -22.02 -18.58
CA LEU A 284 5.77 -21.38 -19.80
C LEU A 284 5.43 -22.39 -20.90
N PRO A 285 4.40 -22.10 -21.72
CA PRO A 285 4.11 -22.93 -22.89
C PRO A 285 5.24 -22.89 -23.93
N ASP A 286 5.55 -24.03 -24.55
CA ASP A 286 6.61 -24.18 -25.56
C ASP A 286 6.52 -23.19 -26.73
N ASN A 287 5.31 -22.75 -27.09
CA ASN A 287 5.10 -21.79 -28.18
C ASN A 287 5.53 -20.35 -27.84
N ILE A 288 5.90 -20.08 -26.58
CA ILE A 288 6.30 -18.76 -26.11
C ILE A 288 7.84 -18.63 -26.00
N HIS A 289 8.59 -19.74 -25.94
CA HIS A 289 10.06 -19.69 -25.93
C HIS A 289 10.71 -20.82 -26.74
N ASP A 290 11.80 -20.51 -27.45
CA ASP A 290 12.52 -21.48 -28.29
C ASP A 290 13.73 -22.13 -27.59
N GLY A 291 13.95 -21.83 -26.31
CA GLY A 291 15.10 -22.31 -25.52
C GLY A 291 16.47 -21.82 -26.01
N LYS A 292 16.52 -20.92 -27.01
CA LYS A 292 17.74 -20.47 -27.71
C LYS A 292 17.97 -18.96 -27.64
N THR A 293 16.95 -18.18 -27.30
CA THR A 293 17.03 -16.72 -27.14
C THR A 293 17.23 -16.27 -25.69
N ASN A 294 17.67 -15.03 -25.47
CA ASN A 294 17.72 -14.44 -24.12
C ASN A 294 16.28 -14.34 -23.58
N PHE A 295 15.97 -15.23 -22.64
CA PHE A 295 14.64 -15.48 -22.11
C PHE A 295 13.99 -14.21 -21.51
N ALA A 296 14.79 -13.37 -20.85
CA ALA A 296 14.34 -12.11 -20.28
C ALA A 296 13.91 -11.08 -21.35
N ASN A 297 14.45 -11.15 -22.57
CA ASN A 297 14.09 -10.21 -23.65
C ASN A 297 12.79 -10.59 -24.36
N VAL A 298 12.31 -11.83 -24.22
CA VAL A 298 11.04 -12.29 -24.82
C VAL A 298 9.85 -11.62 -24.12
N PHE A 299 9.93 -11.40 -22.82
CA PHE A 299 8.83 -10.90 -22.01
C PHE A 299 8.92 -9.43 -21.64
N LYS A 300 10.08 -8.80 -21.80
CA LYS A 300 10.16 -7.34 -21.79
C LYS A 300 9.37 -6.80 -22.99
N PHE A 301 8.35 -5.99 -22.72
CA PHE A 301 7.62 -5.18 -23.70
C PHE A 301 6.62 -5.87 -24.66
N LYS A 302 6.46 -7.19 -24.63
CA LYS A 302 5.60 -7.86 -25.65
C LYS A 302 4.12 -7.97 -25.27
N TYR A 303 3.82 -8.29 -24.02
CA TYR A 303 2.46 -8.69 -23.63
C TYR A 303 1.93 -7.86 -22.46
N ALA A 304 0.67 -7.47 -22.56
CA ALA A 304 -0.09 -7.11 -21.36
C ALA A 304 -0.56 -8.41 -20.71
N VAL A 305 -0.55 -8.45 -19.38
CA VAL A 305 -0.83 -9.66 -18.61
C VAL A 305 -1.87 -9.40 -17.55
N ILE A 306 -2.71 -10.40 -17.31
CA ILE A 306 -3.60 -10.47 -16.15
C ILE A 306 -2.93 -11.40 -15.15
N VAL A 307 -2.60 -10.90 -13.97
CA VAL A 307 -2.00 -11.69 -12.88
C VAL A 307 -3.03 -11.90 -11.79
N VAL A 308 -3.33 -13.17 -11.53
CA VAL A 308 -4.31 -13.59 -10.56
C VAL A 308 -3.58 -14.27 -9.41
N TYR A 309 -4.02 -13.94 -8.22
CA TYR A 309 -3.58 -14.64 -7.03
C TYR A 309 -4.78 -15.07 -6.19
N ALA A 310 -4.72 -16.31 -5.70
CA ALA A 310 -5.65 -16.86 -4.75
C ALA A 310 -4.92 -17.70 -3.69
N GLN A 311 -5.48 -17.77 -2.49
CA GLN A 311 -5.05 -18.71 -1.44
C GLN A 311 -6.21 -19.32 -0.71
N TRP A 312 -5.90 -20.42 -0.03
CA TRP A 312 -6.59 -20.88 1.15
C TRP A 312 -5.63 -21.02 2.32
N VAL A 313 -5.95 -20.41 3.46
CA VAL A 313 -5.20 -20.52 4.71
C VAL A 313 -5.82 -21.62 5.56
N ASN A 314 -5.02 -22.57 6.04
CA ASN A 314 -5.51 -23.57 7.00
C ASN A 314 -5.70 -22.95 8.39
N LEU A 315 -6.82 -22.28 8.59
CA LEU A 315 -7.22 -21.69 9.87
C LEU A 315 -7.79 -22.73 10.86
N GLY A 316 -7.95 -24.00 10.44
CA GLY A 316 -8.57 -25.06 11.25
C GLY A 316 -10.10 -24.94 11.42
N ILE A 317 -10.74 -23.98 10.74
CA ILE A 317 -12.19 -23.72 10.83
C ILE A 317 -13.01 -24.25 9.64
N ASP A 318 -12.34 -24.56 8.53
CA ASP A 318 -12.92 -25.11 7.31
C ASP A 318 -11.93 -26.07 6.63
N LYS A 319 -12.40 -26.81 5.62
CA LYS A 319 -11.56 -27.66 4.76
C LYS A 319 -11.32 -26.98 3.43
N PHE A 320 -10.13 -27.15 2.87
CA PHE A 320 -9.85 -26.69 1.51
C PHE A 320 -10.83 -27.28 0.49
N SER A 321 -11.56 -26.41 -0.19
CA SER A 321 -12.23 -26.71 -1.46
C SER A 321 -11.42 -26.16 -2.63
N PRO A 322 -11.16 -26.96 -3.68
CA PRO A 322 -10.46 -26.48 -4.86
C PRO A 322 -11.35 -25.64 -5.79
N ASP A 323 -12.64 -25.42 -5.48
CA ASP A 323 -13.60 -24.81 -6.41
C ASP A 323 -13.18 -23.44 -6.94
N LEU A 324 -12.71 -22.54 -6.07
CA LEU A 324 -12.22 -21.21 -6.50
C LEU A 324 -11.01 -21.36 -7.42
N PHE A 325 -10.05 -22.22 -7.05
CA PHE A 325 -8.83 -22.44 -7.81
C PHE A 325 -9.15 -23.08 -9.18
N ASN A 326 -10.07 -24.04 -9.20
CA ASN A 326 -10.53 -24.71 -10.42
C ASN A 326 -11.27 -23.75 -11.35
N ARG A 327 -12.09 -22.85 -10.81
CA ARG A 327 -12.76 -21.80 -11.59
C ARG A 327 -11.76 -20.85 -12.24
N ILE A 328 -10.78 -20.36 -11.48
CA ILE A 328 -9.72 -19.49 -12.01
C ILE A 328 -8.92 -20.23 -13.10
N LYS A 329 -8.49 -21.47 -12.82
CA LYS A 329 -7.79 -22.32 -13.79
C LYS A 329 -8.62 -22.60 -15.04
N GLY A 330 -9.94 -22.67 -14.90
CA GLY A 330 -10.89 -22.92 -15.99
C GLY A 330 -11.16 -21.73 -16.90
N VAL A 331 -10.79 -20.50 -16.51
CA VAL A 331 -11.05 -19.29 -17.31
C VAL A 331 -10.44 -19.43 -18.70
N LYS A 332 -11.21 -19.00 -19.70
CA LYS A 332 -10.81 -19.01 -21.11
C LYS A 332 -9.69 -18.00 -21.34
N HIS A 333 -8.78 -18.35 -22.25
CA HIS A 333 -7.64 -17.53 -22.62
C HIS A 333 -7.38 -17.68 -24.11
N ASP A 334 -6.60 -16.76 -24.65
CA ASP A 334 -6.18 -16.76 -26.05
C ASP A 334 -4.75 -17.32 -26.18
N LEU A 335 -3.73 -16.46 -26.12
CA LEU A 335 -2.36 -16.84 -26.46
C LEU A 335 -1.67 -17.78 -25.45
N PHE A 336 -1.72 -17.46 -24.16
CA PHE A 336 -1.13 -18.29 -23.11
C PHE A 336 -1.80 -18.06 -21.76
N LYS A 337 -1.73 -19.09 -20.92
CA LYS A 337 -1.84 -18.98 -19.46
C LYS A 337 -0.91 -20.00 -18.82
N PHE A 338 -0.44 -19.69 -17.62
CA PHE A 338 0.35 -20.61 -16.81
C PHE A 338 0.19 -20.30 -15.33
N ALA A 339 0.59 -21.24 -14.48
CA ALA A 339 0.36 -21.17 -13.05
C ALA A 339 1.59 -21.60 -12.25
N LYS A 340 1.69 -21.09 -11.02
CA LYS A 340 2.49 -21.67 -9.96
C LYS A 340 1.56 -21.92 -8.78
N GLU A 341 1.31 -23.19 -8.49
CA GLU A 341 0.54 -23.65 -7.34
C GLU A 341 1.52 -24.21 -6.30
N THR A 342 1.28 -23.95 -5.03
CA THR A 342 2.16 -24.44 -3.98
C THR A 342 1.92 -25.92 -3.68
N ASP A 343 2.98 -26.62 -3.29
CA ASP A 343 2.88 -27.98 -2.80
C ASP A 343 2.15 -28.06 -1.43
N GLU A 344 2.04 -29.26 -0.87
CA GLU A 344 1.38 -29.51 0.42
C GLU A 344 2.17 -29.07 1.66
N ASN A 345 3.47 -28.85 1.51
CA ASN A 345 4.38 -28.48 2.60
C ASN A 345 4.72 -26.99 2.62
N ALA A 346 4.26 -26.23 1.62
CA ALA A 346 4.47 -24.80 1.53
C ALA A 346 4.01 -24.06 2.79
N SER A 347 4.92 -23.26 3.34
CA SER A 347 4.63 -22.40 4.48
C SER A 347 3.82 -21.17 4.05
N MET A 348 3.14 -20.53 5.00
CA MET A 348 2.42 -19.30 4.71
C MET A 348 3.38 -18.14 4.40
N SER A 349 4.54 -18.08 5.04
CA SER A 349 5.62 -17.14 4.68
C SER A 349 6.07 -17.30 3.22
N TYR A 350 6.18 -18.53 2.72
CA TYR A 350 6.47 -18.79 1.30
C TYR A 350 5.29 -18.40 0.41
N ILE A 351 4.06 -18.86 0.72
CA ILE A 351 2.86 -18.52 -0.05
C ILE A 351 2.69 -17.00 -0.16
N THR A 352 2.90 -16.27 0.93
CA THR A 352 2.79 -14.79 0.97
C THR A 352 3.86 -14.08 0.16
N SER A 353 5.08 -14.61 0.14
CA SER A 353 6.16 -14.06 -0.69
C SER A 353 5.89 -14.17 -2.20
N MET A 354 4.98 -15.08 -2.62
CA MET A 354 4.61 -15.21 -4.04
C MET A 354 3.86 -14.00 -4.59
N TRP A 355 3.41 -13.07 -3.74
CA TRP A 355 2.65 -11.89 -4.18
C TRP A 355 3.51 -10.66 -4.34
N LEU A 356 4.76 -10.73 -3.87
CA LEU A 356 5.67 -9.61 -3.90
C LEU A 356 6.00 -9.28 -5.36
N PHE A 357 5.59 -8.09 -5.80
CA PHE A 357 6.08 -7.51 -7.04
C PHE A 357 7.50 -7.03 -6.78
N ARG A 358 8.48 -7.79 -7.30
CA ARG A 358 9.90 -7.59 -7.01
C ARG A 358 10.49 -6.36 -7.69
N SER A 359 9.82 -5.83 -8.72
CA SER A 359 10.19 -4.57 -9.37
C SER A 359 9.26 -3.42 -8.99
N ARG A 360 9.73 -2.19 -9.21
CA ARG A 360 8.90 -0.99 -9.09
C ARG A 360 7.74 -1.11 -10.06
N ARG A 361 6.52 -1.10 -9.51
CA ARG A 361 5.27 -1.17 -10.28
C ARG A 361 5.00 0.12 -11.02
N GLU A 362 5.48 1.24 -10.49
CA GLU A 362 5.43 2.55 -11.11
C GLU A 362 6.38 2.57 -12.31
N PHE A 363 5.80 2.56 -13.52
CA PHE A 363 6.54 2.69 -14.77
C PHE A 363 7.35 4.00 -14.76
N PRO A 364 8.42 4.12 -15.56
CA PRO A 364 9.23 5.34 -15.65
C PRO A 364 8.50 6.47 -16.42
N TYR A 365 7.19 6.63 -16.19
CA TYR A 365 6.31 7.57 -16.85
C TYR A 365 5.44 8.32 -15.83
N PRO A 366 5.09 9.59 -16.10
CA PRO A 366 4.01 10.26 -15.40
C PRO A 366 2.71 9.46 -15.44
N TYR A 367 1.87 9.59 -14.42
CA TYR A 367 0.62 8.85 -14.36
C TYR A 367 -0.47 9.58 -13.58
N ILE A 368 -1.72 9.24 -13.88
CA ILE A 368 -2.91 9.70 -13.17
C ILE A 368 -3.54 8.48 -12.50
N LYS A 369 -3.65 8.52 -11.17
CA LYS A 369 -4.08 7.40 -10.34
C LYS A 369 -5.52 7.53 -9.86
N ARG A 370 -6.14 6.37 -9.67
CA ARG A 370 -7.35 6.19 -8.87
C ARG A 370 -7.16 5.02 -7.92
N THR A 371 -7.57 5.23 -6.67
CA THR A 371 -7.66 4.16 -5.66
C THR A 371 -8.99 4.31 -4.96
N ASN A 372 -9.89 3.36 -5.20
CA ASN A 372 -11.26 3.45 -4.72
C ASN A 372 -11.68 2.15 -4.04
N THR A 373 -12.62 2.28 -3.13
CA THR A 373 -13.28 1.16 -2.48
C THR A 373 -14.79 1.28 -2.61
N THR A 374 -15.48 0.16 -2.50
CA THR A 374 -16.94 0.07 -2.54
C THR A 374 -17.42 -0.90 -1.49
N ASN A 375 -18.60 -0.64 -0.92
CA ASN A 375 -19.35 -1.60 -0.12
C ASN A 375 -20.51 -2.23 -0.91
N SER A 376 -20.54 -2.00 -2.23
CA SER A 376 -21.59 -2.54 -3.10
C SER A 376 -21.58 -4.07 -3.07
N THR A 377 -22.77 -4.64 -2.93
CA THR A 377 -23.02 -6.08 -3.07
C THR A 377 -23.80 -6.42 -4.35
N THR A 378 -23.78 -5.52 -5.35
CA THR A 378 -24.59 -5.65 -6.59
C THR A 378 -23.83 -5.29 -7.88
N LEU A 379 -22.51 -5.21 -7.85
CA LEU A 379 -21.65 -5.08 -9.03
C LEU A 379 -21.91 -6.16 -10.10
N SER A 380 -22.26 -7.38 -9.69
CA SER A 380 -22.62 -8.48 -10.60
C SER A 380 -23.85 -8.14 -11.45
N LYS A 381 -24.70 -7.24 -10.94
CA LYS A 381 -25.95 -6.79 -11.58
C LYS A 381 -25.80 -5.45 -12.29
N THR A 382 -24.82 -4.62 -11.92
CA THR A 382 -24.60 -3.31 -12.57
C THR A 382 -23.88 -3.43 -13.91
N GLY A 383 -23.30 -4.61 -14.21
CA GLY A 383 -22.47 -4.81 -15.40
C GLY A 383 -21.05 -4.30 -15.25
N TRP A 384 -20.59 -4.09 -14.01
CA TRP A 384 -19.28 -3.50 -13.71
C TRP A 384 -18.12 -4.25 -14.36
N SER A 385 -18.07 -5.59 -14.28
CA SER A 385 -16.98 -6.38 -14.87
C SER A 385 -16.84 -6.13 -16.39
N LYS A 386 -17.98 -6.05 -17.10
CA LYS A 386 -18.00 -5.75 -18.54
C LYS A 386 -17.55 -4.33 -18.81
N TRP A 387 -18.06 -3.37 -18.06
CA TRP A 387 -17.69 -1.97 -18.22
C TRP A 387 -16.19 -1.76 -17.96
N PHE A 388 -15.68 -2.21 -16.81
CA PHE A 388 -14.29 -2.02 -16.41
C PHE A 388 -13.31 -2.76 -17.33
N SER A 389 -13.60 -4.01 -17.73
CA SER A 389 -12.78 -4.72 -18.72
C SER A 389 -12.71 -3.97 -20.06
N GLY A 390 -13.81 -3.34 -20.49
CA GLY A 390 -13.82 -2.48 -21.68
C GLY A 390 -12.95 -1.22 -21.52
N ARG A 391 -12.95 -0.59 -20.34
CA ARG A 391 -12.07 0.55 -20.04
C ARG A 391 -10.59 0.18 -20.15
N ILE A 392 -10.22 -1.02 -19.68
CA ILE A 392 -8.86 -1.55 -19.82
C ILE A 392 -8.52 -1.84 -21.30
N GLU A 393 -9.47 -2.38 -22.07
CA GLU A 393 -9.31 -2.69 -23.49
C GLU A 393 -8.98 -1.46 -24.34
N GLU A 394 -9.60 -0.32 -24.06
CA GLU A 394 -9.32 0.95 -24.73
C GLU A 394 -7.84 1.35 -24.67
N ILE A 395 -7.16 0.99 -23.58
CA ILE A 395 -5.72 1.25 -23.40
C ILE A 395 -4.88 0.17 -24.06
N ILE A 396 -5.20 -1.11 -23.84
CA ILE A 396 -4.34 -2.22 -24.25
C ILE A 396 -4.41 -2.51 -25.76
N SER A 397 -5.56 -2.27 -26.40
CA SER A 397 -5.77 -2.53 -27.83
C SER A 397 -4.87 -1.68 -28.74
N ASN A 398 -4.50 -0.47 -28.31
CA ASN A 398 -3.63 0.42 -29.08
C ASN A 398 -2.27 0.63 -28.40
N LYS A 399 -1.25 -0.11 -28.86
CA LYS A 399 0.14 0.00 -28.35
C LYS A 399 0.85 1.33 -28.66
N HIS A 400 0.25 2.20 -29.46
CA HIS A 400 0.84 3.48 -29.90
C HIS A 400 0.12 4.70 -29.35
N ASN A 401 -0.80 4.53 -28.40
CA ASN A 401 -1.52 5.64 -27.76
C ASN A 401 -0.66 6.37 -26.72
N GLY A 402 0.54 5.88 -26.38
CA GLY A 402 1.39 6.46 -25.33
C GLY A 402 0.77 6.37 -23.94
N LEU A 403 -0.08 5.37 -23.69
CA LEU A 403 -0.77 5.11 -22.43
C LEU A 403 -0.51 3.68 -21.97
N TRP A 404 -0.36 3.49 -20.65
CA TRP A 404 -0.20 2.17 -20.05
C TRP A 404 -0.98 2.09 -18.75
N VAL A 405 -1.72 1.00 -18.56
CA VAL A 405 -2.53 0.77 -17.37
C VAL A 405 -1.87 -0.23 -16.41
N SER A 406 -1.95 0.07 -15.12
CA SER A 406 -1.73 -0.88 -14.02
C SER A 406 -2.96 -0.87 -13.13
N SER A 407 -3.56 -2.04 -12.90
CA SER A 407 -4.74 -2.17 -12.04
C SER A 407 -4.60 -3.35 -11.10
N GLN A 408 -5.15 -3.21 -9.91
CA GLN A 408 -5.26 -4.25 -8.91
C GLN A 408 -6.64 -4.17 -8.25
N LEU A 409 -7.32 -5.29 -8.13
CA LEU A 409 -8.63 -5.40 -7.48
C LEU A 409 -8.60 -6.56 -6.52
N GLN A 410 -8.98 -6.30 -5.26
CA GLN A 410 -8.92 -7.27 -4.19
C GLN A 410 -10.29 -7.42 -3.51
N VAL A 411 -10.61 -8.66 -3.13
CA VAL A 411 -11.79 -8.99 -2.33
C VAL A 411 -11.52 -8.70 -0.84
N TYR A 412 -12.40 -7.94 -0.21
CA TYR A 412 -12.45 -7.68 1.23
C TYR A 412 -13.73 -8.19 1.90
N GLY A 413 -14.79 -8.40 1.11
CA GLY A 413 -16.14 -8.72 1.58
C GLY A 413 -16.33 -10.08 2.25
N GLY A 414 -17.57 -10.31 2.69
CA GLY A 414 -18.01 -11.47 3.45
C GLY A 414 -18.04 -11.23 4.96
N LYS A 415 -19.04 -11.78 5.66
CA LYS A 415 -19.24 -11.59 7.11
C LYS A 415 -18.10 -12.18 7.96
N ALA A 416 -17.41 -13.18 7.42
CA ALA A 416 -16.30 -13.84 8.10
C ALA A 416 -14.96 -13.11 7.89
N SER A 417 -14.93 -12.05 7.07
CA SER A 417 -13.72 -11.28 6.76
C SER A 417 -13.17 -10.57 8.00
N MET A 418 -11.89 -10.77 8.29
CA MET A 418 -11.19 -10.05 9.35
C MET A 418 -10.99 -8.58 9.02
N PHE A 419 -11.03 -8.19 7.74
CA PHE A 419 -11.07 -6.78 7.36
C PHE A 419 -12.27 -6.10 8.01
N ALA A 420 -13.47 -6.66 7.92
CA ALA A 420 -14.64 -6.11 8.60
C ALA A 420 -14.62 -6.38 10.11
N ASN A 421 -14.25 -7.58 10.55
CA ASN A 421 -14.35 -7.98 11.95
C ASN A 421 -13.32 -7.31 12.88
N ASN A 422 -12.22 -6.81 12.34
CA ASN A 422 -11.26 -5.98 13.08
C ASN A 422 -11.64 -4.49 13.07
N ALA A 423 -12.80 -4.10 12.54
CA ALA A 423 -13.30 -2.74 12.69
C ALA A 423 -13.40 -2.36 14.18
N ASN A 424 -13.26 -1.07 14.48
CA ASN A 424 -13.32 -0.53 15.85
C ASN A 424 -12.25 -1.10 16.81
N ASN A 425 -11.13 -1.61 16.28
CA ASN A 425 -10.01 -2.09 17.10
C ASN A 425 -9.14 -0.98 17.71
N GLY A 426 -9.59 0.28 17.68
CA GLY A 426 -8.86 1.44 18.21
C GLY A 426 -8.00 2.17 17.17
N THR A 427 -8.07 1.77 15.90
CA THR A 427 -7.45 2.47 14.76
C THR A 427 -8.45 3.41 14.07
N ALA A 428 -7.95 4.34 13.26
CA ALA A 428 -8.73 5.27 12.46
C ALA A 428 -8.86 4.83 10.99
N TYR A 429 -8.62 3.56 10.67
CA TYR A 429 -8.77 3.04 9.32
C TYR A 429 -10.24 3.02 8.91
N SER A 430 -10.57 3.78 7.87
CA SER A 430 -11.91 3.91 7.32
C SER A 430 -12.33 2.72 6.44
N TRP A 431 -13.61 2.72 6.06
CA TRP A 431 -14.19 1.84 5.04
C TRP A 431 -14.03 0.35 5.32
N ARG A 432 -14.10 -0.05 6.61
CA ARG A 432 -14.02 -1.45 7.04
C ARG A 432 -15.22 -2.31 6.58
N ASP A 433 -16.23 -1.69 5.97
CA ASP A 433 -17.37 -2.32 5.31
C ASP A 433 -17.15 -2.61 3.82
N ALA A 434 -15.95 -2.35 3.28
CA ALA A 434 -15.64 -2.59 1.88
C ALA A 434 -15.83 -4.05 1.46
N THR A 435 -16.46 -4.25 0.31
CA THR A 435 -16.53 -5.54 -0.38
C THR A 435 -15.33 -5.72 -1.30
N ILE A 436 -14.93 -4.66 -2.01
CA ILE A 436 -13.80 -4.62 -2.94
C ILE A 436 -13.07 -3.29 -2.79
N SER A 437 -11.74 -3.31 -2.95
CA SER A 437 -10.93 -2.12 -3.17
C SER A 437 -10.03 -2.37 -4.37
N GLY A 438 -9.71 -1.31 -5.10
CA GLY A 438 -8.78 -1.43 -6.22
C GLY A 438 -8.13 -0.13 -6.65
N THR A 439 -7.09 -0.30 -7.45
CA THR A 439 -6.37 0.75 -8.16
C THR A 439 -6.56 0.58 -9.65
N TRP A 440 -6.56 1.71 -10.37
CA TRP A 440 -6.43 1.73 -11.82
C TRP A 440 -5.65 2.98 -12.22
N ASP A 441 -4.33 2.79 -12.30
CA ASP A 441 -3.35 3.81 -12.62
C ASP A 441 -3.16 3.88 -14.13
N LEU A 442 -3.16 5.10 -14.67
CA LEU A 442 -2.91 5.32 -16.09
C LEU A 442 -1.65 6.16 -16.27
N PHE A 443 -0.59 5.49 -16.72
CA PHE A 443 0.70 6.07 -17.10
C PHE A 443 0.63 6.63 -18.51
N HIS A 444 1.40 7.68 -18.77
CA HIS A 444 1.41 8.35 -20.07
C HIS A 444 2.77 8.88 -20.48
N GLN A 445 3.00 8.89 -21.79
CA GLN A 445 4.14 9.54 -22.43
C GLN A 445 3.61 10.41 -23.56
N ASN A 446 3.84 11.73 -23.47
CA ASN A 446 3.33 12.72 -24.44
C ASN A 446 1.81 12.68 -24.67
N ASN A 447 1.03 12.08 -23.75
CA ASN A 447 -0.44 11.96 -23.85
C ASN A 447 -1.15 12.16 -22.50
N TYR A 448 -0.85 13.26 -21.82
CA TYR A 448 -1.53 13.62 -20.56
C TYR A 448 -3.04 13.79 -20.74
N GLU A 449 -3.48 14.46 -21.82
CA GLU A 449 -4.90 14.71 -22.08
C GLU A 449 -5.70 13.43 -22.29
N GLY A 450 -5.13 12.45 -23.02
CA GLY A 450 -5.74 11.13 -23.17
C GLY A 450 -5.83 10.40 -21.84
N ALA A 451 -4.79 10.48 -21.01
CA ALA A 451 -4.80 9.88 -19.69
C ALA A 451 -5.86 10.51 -18.77
N LYS A 452 -5.95 11.84 -18.80
CA LYS A 452 -6.93 12.59 -18.02
C LYS A 452 -8.35 12.25 -18.45
N LYS A 453 -8.62 12.28 -19.76
CA LYS A 453 -9.93 11.94 -20.32
C LYS A 453 -10.38 10.53 -19.90
N TRP A 454 -9.47 9.55 -19.98
CA TRP A 454 -9.80 8.18 -19.59
C TRP A 454 -10.17 8.08 -18.10
N GLN A 455 -9.47 8.81 -17.22
CA GLN A 455 -9.78 8.84 -15.80
C GLN A 455 -11.07 9.61 -15.48
N ASP A 456 -11.33 10.73 -16.14
CA ASP A 456 -12.58 11.49 -15.96
C ASP A 456 -13.81 10.62 -16.33
N GLU A 457 -13.72 9.85 -17.42
CA GLU A 457 -14.74 8.89 -17.82
C GLU A 457 -14.89 7.74 -16.81
N ASN A 458 -13.79 7.28 -16.21
CA ASN A 458 -13.86 6.27 -15.14
C ASN A 458 -14.50 6.81 -13.88
N ASP A 459 -14.24 8.07 -13.50
CA ASP A 459 -14.85 8.69 -12.32
C ASP A 459 -16.36 8.85 -12.50
N ALA A 460 -16.79 9.32 -13.67
CA ALA A 460 -18.21 9.40 -14.02
C ALA A 460 -18.89 8.02 -14.06
N GLY A 461 -18.19 7.02 -14.61
CA GLY A 461 -18.69 5.64 -14.66
C GLY A 461 -18.71 4.96 -13.30
N ALA A 462 -17.76 5.25 -12.40
CA ALA A 462 -17.66 4.63 -11.08
C ALA A 462 -18.93 4.87 -10.25
N ALA A 463 -19.52 6.06 -10.32
CA ALA A 463 -20.78 6.40 -9.67
C ALA A 463 -21.95 5.51 -10.12
N THR A 464 -21.91 5.02 -11.36
CA THR A 464 -22.93 4.15 -11.95
C THR A 464 -22.64 2.67 -11.69
N TYR A 465 -21.39 2.26 -11.92
CA TYR A 465 -21.03 0.85 -12.01
C TYR A 465 -20.38 0.30 -10.75
N PHE A 466 -19.60 1.10 -10.01
CA PHE A 466 -18.69 0.62 -8.96
C PHE A 466 -19.11 1.00 -7.53
N SER A 467 -19.35 2.28 -7.26
CA SER A 467 -19.66 2.75 -5.91
C SER A 467 -20.59 3.94 -5.97
N LYS A 468 -21.60 3.97 -5.10
CA LYS A 468 -22.49 5.13 -4.95
C LYS A 468 -21.79 6.30 -4.28
N ASP A 469 -20.86 5.99 -3.38
CA ASP A 469 -20.07 6.96 -2.64
C ASP A 469 -18.64 6.98 -3.18
N ASP A 470 -18.04 8.17 -3.28
CA ASP A 470 -16.61 8.30 -3.53
C ASP A 470 -15.83 8.02 -2.24
N ARG A 471 -15.33 6.78 -2.12
CA ARG A 471 -14.58 6.27 -0.98
C ARG A 471 -13.15 5.96 -1.39
N ARG A 472 -12.20 6.63 -0.75
CA ARG A 472 -10.76 6.60 -1.04
C ARG A 472 -9.99 6.17 0.21
N VAL A 473 -8.78 5.68 -0.01
CA VAL A 473 -7.86 5.24 1.06
C VAL A 473 -6.58 6.07 1.03
N LEU A 474 -6.01 6.34 2.20
CA LEU A 474 -4.90 7.30 2.36
C LEU A 474 -3.64 6.94 1.57
N TRP A 475 -3.29 5.66 1.50
CA TRP A 475 -2.13 5.20 0.73
C TRP A 475 -2.30 5.42 -0.78
N GLY A 476 -3.55 5.55 -1.23
CA GLY A 476 -3.97 5.64 -2.61
C GLY A 476 -4.40 7.04 -3.06
N SER A 477 -4.06 8.09 -2.29
CA SER A 477 -4.64 9.43 -2.43
C SER A 477 -4.45 10.07 -3.80
N TYR A 478 -5.49 10.76 -4.28
CA TYR A 478 -5.52 11.48 -5.56
C TYR A 478 -6.53 12.63 -5.54
N GLY A 479 -6.49 13.48 -6.59
CA GLY A 479 -7.43 14.59 -6.77
C GLY A 479 -6.96 15.88 -6.10
N ASP A 480 -7.89 16.62 -5.49
CA ASP A 480 -7.54 17.81 -4.71
C ASP A 480 -6.64 17.42 -3.53
N TRP A 481 -5.57 18.19 -3.34
CA TRP A 481 -4.52 17.96 -2.35
C TRP A 481 -4.85 18.64 -1.00
N ASP A 482 -5.94 19.38 -0.92
CA ASP A 482 -6.38 19.98 0.33
C ASP A 482 -7.32 19.04 1.10
N MET A 483 -6.80 18.38 2.15
CA MET A 483 -7.58 17.44 2.98
C MET A 483 -8.86 18.09 3.51
N LYS A 484 -8.88 19.41 3.75
CA LYS A 484 -10.08 20.14 4.22
C LYS A 484 -11.26 20.00 3.26
N LYS A 485 -10.97 19.88 1.97
CA LYS A 485 -11.98 19.77 0.91
C LYS A 485 -12.36 18.32 0.59
N VAL A 486 -11.46 17.38 0.87
CA VAL A 486 -11.61 15.98 0.43
C VAL A 486 -11.74 14.96 1.55
N TRP A 487 -11.67 15.36 2.81
CA TRP A 487 -11.79 14.43 3.95
C TRP A 487 -13.03 13.51 3.90
N PRO A 488 -14.21 13.93 3.38
CA PRO A 488 -15.38 13.04 3.33
C PRO A 488 -15.16 11.79 2.47
N HIS A 489 -14.17 11.82 1.57
CA HIS A 489 -13.78 10.67 0.77
C HIS A 489 -12.87 9.69 1.53
N TYR A 490 -12.19 10.13 2.58
CA TYR A 490 -11.23 9.32 3.33
C TYR A 490 -11.74 8.86 4.69
N TYR A 491 -12.75 9.53 5.25
CA TYR A 491 -13.27 9.25 6.59
C TYR A 491 -14.77 9.47 6.68
N ASP A 492 -15.42 8.71 7.57
CA ASP A 492 -16.71 9.14 8.11
C ASP A 492 -16.55 10.34 9.06
N THR A 493 -17.64 11.05 9.31
CA THR A 493 -17.65 12.27 10.12
C THR A 493 -17.16 12.05 11.56
N GLN A 494 -17.51 10.93 12.18
CA GLN A 494 -17.14 10.65 13.58
C GLN A 494 -15.64 10.40 13.69
N THR A 495 -15.10 9.58 12.79
CA THR A 495 -13.66 9.31 12.71
C THR A 495 -12.87 10.59 12.44
N TYR A 496 -13.29 11.40 11.46
CA TYR A 496 -12.59 12.63 11.12
C TYR A 496 -12.58 13.63 12.29
N GLU A 497 -13.73 13.87 12.95
CA GLU A 497 -13.78 14.81 14.07
C GLU A 497 -12.91 14.33 15.24
N LYS A 498 -12.89 13.03 15.54
CA LYS A 498 -11.97 12.49 16.55
C LYS A 498 -10.51 12.73 16.16
N LEU A 499 -10.14 12.50 14.90
CA LEU A 499 -8.78 12.78 14.41
C LEU A 499 -8.42 14.27 14.56
N ARG A 500 -9.35 15.20 14.31
CA ARG A 500 -9.12 16.64 14.52
C ARG A 500 -8.82 16.99 15.98
N GLN A 501 -9.51 16.34 16.92
CA GLN A 501 -9.24 16.51 18.35
C GLN A 501 -7.89 15.93 18.77
N VAL A 502 -7.52 14.76 18.24
CA VAL A 502 -6.18 14.17 18.45
C VAL A 502 -5.11 15.11 17.91
N ARG A 503 -5.28 15.60 16.67
CA ARG A 503 -4.38 16.53 16.00
C ARG A 503 -4.11 17.78 16.84
N LYS A 504 -5.16 18.39 17.39
CA LYS A 504 -5.08 19.59 18.23
C LYS A 504 -4.18 19.40 19.46
N LYS A 505 -4.20 18.21 20.06
CA LYS A 505 -3.37 17.89 21.23
C LYS A 505 -1.95 17.49 20.85
N ALA A 506 -1.80 16.70 19.79
CA ALA A 506 -0.53 16.05 19.43
C ALA A 506 0.45 16.95 18.65
N ASP A 507 -0.02 18.09 18.14
CA ASP A 507 0.84 19.08 17.47
C ASP A 507 0.24 20.49 17.55
N PRO A 508 0.23 21.09 18.75
CA PRO A 508 -0.39 22.39 18.97
C PRO A 508 0.28 23.53 18.16
N ASN A 509 1.51 23.33 17.69
CA ASN A 509 2.28 24.32 16.94
C ASN A 509 2.24 24.10 15.41
N GLY A 510 1.65 22.99 14.96
CA GLY A 510 1.61 22.64 13.54
C GLY A 510 2.96 22.26 12.95
N VAL A 511 3.95 21.81 13.76
CA VAL A 511 5.29 21.45 13.27
C VAL A 511 5.25 20.30 12.27
N PHE A 512 4.26 19.42 12.38
CA PHE A 512 4.04 18.31 11.46
C PHE A 512 2.97 18.63 10.39
N THR A 513 2.71 19.92 10.13
CA THR A 513 1.79 20.39 9.06
C THR A 513 2.57 20.93 7.87
N ALA A 514 3.24 20.03 7.15
CA ALA A 514 4.14 20.43 6.05
C ALA A 514 3.48 20.62 4.69
N ASN A 515 2.26 20.12 4.53
CA ASN A 515 1.49 20.25 3.30
C ASN A 515 -0.02 20.19 3.62
N PRO A 516 -0.90 20.59 2.69
CA PRO A 516 -2.34 20.67 2.96
C PRO A 516 -3.04 19.30 3.05
N PHE A 517 -2.35 18.17 2.82
CA PHE A 517 -2.92 16.82 2.95
C PHE A 517 -2.87 16.27 4.38
N CYS A 518 -3.15 17.12 5.36
CA CYS A 518 -3.12 16.77 6.77
C CYS A 518 -4.51 16.89 7.37
N VAL A 519 -4.80 16.08 8.40
CA VAL A 519 -6.00 16.31 9.21
C VAL A 519 -5.88 17.66 9.90
N GLU A 520 -6.93 18.48 9.82
CA GLU A 520 -6.95 19.76 10.50
C GLU A 520 -7.00 19.60 12.01
N ALA A 521 -6.34 20.49 12.75
CA ALA A 521 -6.62 20.60 14.18
C ALA A 521 -8.06 21.11 14.37
N ALA A 522 -8.76 20.58 15.37
CA ALA A 522 -10.03 21.15 15.78
C ALA A 522 -9.86 22.61 16.24
N GLU A 523 -10.84 23.46 15.94
CA GLU A 523 -10.79 24.87 16.33
C GLU A 523 -10.69 25.01 17.86
N LYS A 524 -10.11 26.13 18.31
CA LYS A 524 -10.23 26.51 19.72
C LYS A 524 -11.70 26.84 19.95
N SER A 525 -12.37 26.14 20.88
CA SER A 525 -13.68 26.55 21.34
C SER A 525 -13.55 27.99 21.82
N VAL A 526 -14.13 28.93 21.08
CA VAL A 526 -14.30 30.28 21.56
C VAL A 526 -15.29 30.14 22.71
N CYS A 527 -14.80 30.17 23.95
CA CYS A 527 -15.70 30.45 25.06
C CYS A 527 -16.32 31.80 24.74
N SER A 528 -17.57 31.80 24.28
CA SER A 528 -18.42 32.97 24.36
C SER A 528 -18.56 33.28 25.84
N THR A 529 -17.69 34.16 26.34
CA THR A 529 -17.95 34.90 27.57
C THR A 529 -19.24 35.70 27.33
N LEU A 530 -20.34 35.17 27.87
CA LEU A 530 -21.52 35.95 28.22
C LEU A 530 -21.32 36.52 29.62
#